data_AF-A0A5A7RZ00-F1
#
_entry.id   AF-A0A5A7RZ00-F1
#
_cell.length_a   1.000
_cell.length_b   1.000
_cell.length_c   1.000
_cell.angle_alpha   90.00
_cell.angle_beta   90.00
_cell.angle_gamma   90.00
#
_symmetry.space_group_name_H-M   'P 1'
#
loop_
_entity.id
_entity.type
_entity.pdbx_description
1 polymer ?
#
loop_
_entity_poly.entity_id
_entity_poly.type
_entity_poly.pdbx_seq_one_letter_code
_entity_poly.pdbx_strand_id
1 'polypeptide(L)' 'MLRPELHIWVWLYGGKSLMKAIIDYKKGSVAFYEDDKLIYLRVGLSQKQLKMIEKEIENRGGKRLHQQSDPFVFIG' A
#
# COMPACT_ATOMS: atom_id res chain seq x y z
N MET A 1 5.01 -15.32 -5.91
CA MET A 1 4.81 -14.22 -6.87
C MET A 1 3.68 -13.32 -6.38
N LEU A 2 3.89 -12.00 -6.31
CA LEU A 2 2.79 -11.06 -6.06
C LEU A 2 1.75 -11.20 -7.18
N ARG A 3 0.46 -10.99 -6.93
CA ARG A 3 -0.54 -10.99 -7.99
C ARG A 3 -0.56 -9.60 -8.66
N PRO A 4 -0.73 -9.48 -9.98
CA PRO A 4 -0.75 -8.17 -10.65
C PRO A 4 -1.76 -7.19 -10.05
N GLU A 5 -2.90 -7.73 -9.59
CA GLU A 5 -4.01 -6.97 -9.01
C GLU A 5 -3.78 -6.54 -7.56
N LEU A 6 -2.67 -6.98 -6.95
CA LEU A 6 -2.28 -6.59 -5.60
C LEU A 6 -1.20 -5.51 -5.68
N HIS A 7 -1.56 -4.34 -5.21
CA HIS A 7 -0.63 -3.23 -5.10
C HIS A 7 -0.26 -3.08 -3.62
N ILE A 8 1.02 -3.30 -3.31
CA ILE A 8 1.56 -3.14 -1.96
C ILE A 8 2.36 -1.86 -1.92
N TRP A 9 2.07 -1.04 -0.92
CA TRP A 9 2.73 0.23 -0.67
C TRP A 9 3.37 0.24 0.69
N VAL A 10 4.52 0.88 0.83
CA VAL A 10 5.23 1.07 2.09
C VAL A 10 5.73 2.51 2.21
N TRP A 11 5.69 3.07 3.42
CA TRP A 11 6.29 4.37 3.73
C TRP A 11 6.53 4.52 5.24
N LEU A 12 7.36 5.49 5.61
CA LEU A 12 7.51 5.90 7.01
C LEU A 12 6.50 6.99 7.35
N TYR A 13 5.82 6.83 8.47
CA TYR A 13 4.96 7.87 9.04
C TYR A 13 5.65 8.52 10.25
N GLY A 14 5.76 9.85 10.21
CA GLY A 14 6.44 10.62 11.27
C GLY A 14 7.91 10.24 11.50
N GLY A 15 8.54 9.55 10.54
CA GLY A 15 9.91 9.03 10.65
C GLY A 15 10.09 7.91 11.68
N LYS A 16 9.00 7.30 12.18
CA LYS A 16 9.05 6.31 13.26
C LYS A 16 8.31 5.03 12.90
N SER A 17 7.05 5.12 12.49
CA SER A 17 6.23 3.94 12.22
C SER A 17 6.35 3.51 10.76
N LEU A 18 6.50 2.21 10.53
CA LEU A 18 6.44 1.64 9.19
C LEU A 18 4.98 1.43 8.81
N MET A 19 4.54 2.17 7.80
CA MET A 19 3.22 2.00 7.22
C MET A 19 3.27 1.06 6.04
N LYS A 20 2.22 0.25 5.91
CA LYS A 20 2.01 -0.64 4.77
C LYS A 20 0.55 -0.58 4.33
N ALA A 21 0.30 -0.41 3.04
CA ALA A 21 -1.02 -0.59 2.46
C ALA A 21 -1.02 -1.77 1.49
N ILE A 22 -2.07 -2.59 1.56
CA ILE A 22 -2.32 -3.66 0.58
C ILE A 22 -3.65 -3.33 -0.09
N ILE A 23 -3.59 -3.05 -1.39
CA ILE A 23 -4.74 -2.73 -2.22
C ILE A 23 -4.97 -3.90 -3.17
N ASP A 24 -6.19 -4.46 -3.14
CA ASP A 24 -6.62 -5.54 -4.00
C ASP A 24 -7.68 -5.01 -4.98
N TYR A 25 -7.24 -4.78 -6.23
CA TYR A 25 -8.10 -4.28 -7.31
C TYR A 25 -9.14 -5.29 -7.77
N LYS A 26 -8.89 -6.59 -7.58
CA LYS A 26 -9.84 -7.65 -7.92
C LYS A 26 -10.96 -7.72 -6.89
N LYS A 27 -10.64 -7.56 -5.61
CA LYS A 27 -11.63 -7.60 -4.52
C LYS A 27 -12.27 -6.25 -4.20
N GLY A 28 -11.72 -5.15 -4.72
CA GLY A 28 -12.20 -3.81 -4.37
C GLY A 28 -11.92 -3.48 -2.90
N SER A 29 -10.72 -3.80 -2.40
CA SER A 29 -10.40 -3.63 -0.97
C SER A 29 -9.05 -2.99 -0.72
N VAL A 30 -8.94 -2.32 0.43
CA VAL A 30 -7.68 -1.79 0.95
C VAL A 30 -7.54 -2.16 2.43
N ALA A 31 -6.32 -2.55 2.82
CA ALA A 31 -5.93 -2.75 4.21
C ALA A 31 -4.69 -1.90 4.52
N PHE A 32 -4.72 -1.17 5.63
CA PHE A 32 -3.56 -0.43 6.14
C PHE A 32 -3.04 -1.05 7.42
N TYR A 33 -1.72 -1.10 7.51
CA TYR A 33 -0.99 -1.60 8.65
C TYR A 33 0.00 -0.55 9.13
N GLU A 34 0.19 -0.49 10.44
CA GLU A 34 1.25 0.26 11.12
C GLU A 34 2.04 -0.73 11.96
N ASP A 35 3.36 -0.83 11.72
CA ASP A 35 4.24 -1.79 12.40
C ASP A 35 3.66 -3.21 12.44
N ASP A 36 3.21 -3.65 11.25
CA ASP A 36 2.52 -4.93 10.99
C ASP A 36 1.16 -5.15 11.68
N LYS A 37 0.63 -4.17 12.41
CA LYS A 37 -0.72 -4.21 12.98
C LYS A 37 -1.74 -3.65 12.00
N LEU A 38 -2.81 -4.38 11.71
CA LEU A 38 -3.92 -3.89 10.89
C LEU A 38 -4.64 -2.75 11.64
N ILE A 39 -4.64 -1.55 11.06
CA ILE A 39 -5.30 -0.37 11.65
C ILE A 39 -6.57 0.04 10.89
N TYR A 40 -6.69 -0.37 9.62
CA TYR A 40 -7.86 -0.05 8.80
C TYR A 40 -8.07 -1.10 7.71
N LEU A 41 -9.32 -1.48 7.50
CA LEU A 41 -9.75 -2.34 6.41
C LEU A 41 -11.02 -1.77 5.79
N ARG A 42 -11.05 -1.66 4.46
CA ARG A 42 -12.27 -1.32 3.72
C ARG A 42 -12.41 -2.20 2.50
N VAL A 43 -13.65 -2.60 2.24
CA VAL A 43 -14.08 -3.43 1.11
C VAL A 43 -15.18 -2.72 0.33
N GLY A 44 -15.52 -3.23 -0.86
CA GLY A 44 -16.59 -2.66 -1.70
C GLY A 44 -16.18 -1.35 -2.40
N LEU A 45 -14.89 -1.12 -2.60
CA LEU A 45 -14.35 0.04 -3.29
C LEU A 45 -14.32 -0.19 -4.80
N SER A 46 -14.76 0.82 -5.54
CA SER A 46 -14.57 0.88 -6.99
C SER A 46 -13.10 1.08 -7.35
N GLN A 47 -12.71 0.69 -8.57
CA GLN A 47 -11.35 0.94 -9.07
C GLN A 47 -10.98 2.42 -9.05
N LYS A 48 -11.93 3.33 -9.28
CA LYS A 48 -11.70 4.78 -9.19
C LYS A 48 -11.31 5.20 -7.78
N GLN A 49 -12.01 4.68 -6.76
CA GLN A 49 -11.69 4.96 -5.36
C GLN A 49 -10.33 4.37 -4.96
N LEU A 50 -10.01 3.16 -5.42
CA LEU A 50 -8.70 2.55 -5.18
C LEU A 50 -7.57 3.41 -5.77
N LYS A 51 -7.71 3.88 -7.01
CA LYS A 51 -6.73 4.78 -7.64
C LYS A 51 -6.56 6.10 -6.88
N MET A 52 -7.64 6.66 -6.34
CA MET A 52 -7.56 7.86 -5.50
C MET A 52 -6.78 7.58 -4.21
N ILE A 53 -7.01 6.43 -3.58
CA ILE A 53 -6.29 6.03 -2.37
C ILE A 53 -4.79 5.84 -2.67
N GLU A 54 -4.44 5.23 -3.80
CA GLU A 54 -3.03 5.12 -4.22
C GLU A 54 -2.36 6.48 -4.37
N LYS A 55 -3.04 7.44 -5.00
CA LYS A 55 -2.53 8.80 -5.15
C LYS A 55 -2.30 9.48 -3.80
N GLU A 56 -3.21 9.28 -2.84
CA GLU A 56 -3.03 9.80 -1.47
C GLU A 56 -1.85 9.14 -0.75
N ILE A 57 -1.62 7.84 -0.95
CA ILE A 57 -0.46 7.14 -0.40
C ILE A 57 0.83 7.67 -1.02
N GLU A 58 0.87 7.83 -2.33
CA GLU A 58 2.01 8.39 -3.07
C GLU A 58 2.35 9.82 -2.60
N ASN A 59 1.34 10.68 -2.44
CA ASN A 59 1.50 12.03 -1.91
C ASN A 59 2.12 12.07 -0.50
N ARG A 60 1.97 10.98 0.28
CA ARG A 60 2.56 10.83 1.63
C ARG A 60 3.97 10.23 1.61
N GLY A 61 4.58 10.08 0.43
CA GLY A 61 5.88 9.44 0.26
C GLY A 61 5.80 7.92 0.11
N GLY A 62 4.61 7.37 -0.09
CA GLY A 62 4.35 5.98 -0.43
C GLY A 62 5.22 5.48 -1.59
N LYS A 63 5.92 4.37 -1.37
CA LYS A 63 6.60 3.64 -2.43
C LYS A 63 5.88 2.33 -2.71
N ARG A 64 5.52 2.12 -3.97
CA ARG A 64 4.89 0.88 -4.41
C ARG A 64 5.95 -0.19 -4.62
N LEU A 65 5.74 -1.37 -4.03
CA LEU A 65 6.57 -2.54 -4.28
C LEU A 65 6.23 -3.10 -5.66
N HIS A 66 7.20 -3.07 -6.57
CA HIS A 66 7.10 -3.75 -7.85
C HIS A 66 7.54 -5.21 -7.72
N GLN A 67 6.93 -6.10 -8.49
CA GLN A 67 7.31 -7.53 -8.55
C GLN A 67 8.80 -7.75 -8.91
N GLN A 68 9.42 -6.78 -9.58
CA GLN A 68 10.80 -6.83 -10.06
C GLN A 68 11.74 -5.90 -9.28
N SER A 69 11.22 -5.12 -8.32
CA SER A 69 12.07 -4.27 -7.48
C SER A 69 12.56 -5.08 -6.28
N ASP A 70 13.84 -4.93 -5.96
CA ASP A 70 14.43 -5.50 -4.75
C ASP A 70 13.62 -5.03 -3.51
N PRO A 71 13.24 -5.93 -2.59
CA PRO A 71 12.39 -5.59 -1.45
C PRO A 71 12.97 -4.55 -0.49
N PHE A 72 14.23 -4.11 -0.64
CA PHE A 72 14.91 -3.21 0.31
C PHE A 72 15.44 -1.89 -0.28
N VAL A 73 15.01 -1.46 -1.47
CA VAL A 73 15.50 -0.20 -2.10
C VAL A 73 15.14 1.07 -1.30
N PHE A 74 14.34 0.96 -0.23
CA PHE A 74 13.94 2.07 0.64
C PHE A 74 14.71 2.18 1.97
N ILE A 75 15.72 1.33 2.22
CA ILE A 75 16.61 1.40 3.42
C ILE A 75 17.95 2.10 3.07
N GLY A 76 17.93 3.09 2.18
CA GLY A 76 19.10 3.88 1.77
C GLY A 76 19.03 5.31 2.26
#